data_AF-A0A317DNH0-F1
#
_entry.id   AF-A0A317DNH0-F1
#
_cell.length_a   1.000
_cell.length_b   1.000
_cell.length_c   1.000
_cell.angle_alpha   90.00
_cell.angle_beta   90.00
_cell.angle_gamma   90.00
#
_symmetry.space_group_name_H-M   'P 1'
#
loop_
_entity.id
_entity.type
_entity.pdbx_description
1 polymer ?
#
loop_
_entity_poly.entity_id
_entity_poly.type
_entity_poly.pdbx_seq_one_letter_code
_entity_poly.pdbx_strand_id
1 'polypeptide(L)'
;MIWIAGNEYGTAAEIAQRLGPDVTADRVRDWARRSANPADPLHGLLPRYHAPGRGRGTTWYCFVQAAKVEAITRRTKGGPTRTGTWRRPSAPS
;
A
#
# COMPACT_ATOMS: atom_id res chain seq x y z
N MET A 1 4.10 7.00 -13.30
CA MET A 1 4.19 5.53 -13.25
C MET A 1 5.25 5.07 -14.25
N ILE A 2 5.81 3.89 -14.05
CA ILE A 2 6.86 3.29 -14.88
C ILE A 2 6.51 1.84 -15.20
N TRP A 3 7.01 1.30 -16.30
CA TRP A 3 6.83 -0.11 -16.67
C TRP A 3 8.12 -0.88 -16.39
N ILE A 4 8.04 -1.96 -15.62
CA ILE A 4 9.18 -2.84 -15.32
C ILE A 4 8.75 -4.27 -15.60
N ALA A 5 9.48 -4.96 -16.50
CA ALA A 5 9.21 -6.36 -16.87
C ALA A 5 7.72 -6.65 -17.18
N GLY A 6 7.07 -5.75 -17.93
CA GLY A 6 5.66 -5.89 -18.34
C GLY A 6 4.62 -5.55 -17.26
N ASN A 7 5.04 -5.12 -16.07
CA ASN A 7 4.15 -4.68 -15.01
C ASN A 7 4.24 -3.16 -14.81
N GLU A 8 3.09 -2.53 -14.57
CA GLU A 8 3.03 -1.10 -14.25
C GLU A 8 3.31 -0.89 -12.76
N TYR A 9 4.29 -0.03 -12.48
CA TYR A 9 4.70 0.37 -11.15
C TYR A 9 4.48 1.86 -10.93
N GLY A 10 4.06 2.21 -9.72
CA GLY A 10 3.91 3.59 -9.30
C GLY A 10 4.30 3.77 -7.85
N THR A 11 4.54 5.03 -7.48
CA THR A 11 4.58 5.42 -6.07
C THR A 11 3.19 5.26 -5.44
N ALA A 12 3.12 5.22 -4.11
CA ALA A 12 1.85 5.08 -3.40
C ALA A 12 0.81 6.16 -3.80
N ALA A 13 1.25 7.38 -4.08
CA ALA A 13 0.37 8.48 -4.50
C ALA A 13 -0.15 8.31 -5.93
N GLU A 14 0.67 7.81 -6.85
CA GLU A 14 0.23 7.53 -8.21
C GLU A 14 -0.73 6.34 -8.25
N ILE A 15 -0.43 5.29 -7.48
CA ILE A 15 -1.29 4.10 -7.36
C ILE A 15 -2.65 4.48 -6.78
N ALA A 16 -2.68 5.29 -5.72
CA ALA A 16 -3.90 5.80 -5.12
C ALA A 16 -4.75 6.58 -6.15
N GLN A 17 -4.14 7.54 -6.85
CA GLN A 17 -4.84 8.30 -7.90
C GLN A 17 -5.40 7.40 -9.01
N ARG A 18 -4.68 6.33 -9.38
CA ARG A 18 -5.10 5.40 -10.41
C ARG A 18 -6.24 4.47 -9.97
N LEU A 19 -6.23 4.03 -8.71
CA LEU A 19 -7.27 3.17 -8.13
C LEU A 19 -8.59 3.91 -7.86
N GLY A 20 -8.50 5.22 -7.64
CA GLY A 20 -9.66 6.09 -7.49
C GLY A 20 -9.73 6.77 -6.11
N PRO A 21 -10.74 7.64 -5.92
CA PRO A 21 -10.79 8.58 -4.79
C PRO A 21 -10.94 7.90 -3.41
N ASP A 22 -11.42 6.65 -3.36
CA ASP A 22 -11.58 5.88 -2.12
C ASP A 22 -10.25 5.36 -1.55
N VAL A 23 -9.17 5.44 -2.32
CA VAL A 23 -7.86 4.90 -1.95
C VAL A 23 -6.87 6.04 -1.78
N THR A 24 -6.29 6.13 -0.59
CA THR A 24 -5.25 7.12 -0.28
C THR A 24 -3.85 6.51 -0.37
N ALA A 25 -2.83 7.35 -0.57
CA ALA A 25 -1.44 6.91 -0.58
C ALA A 25 -1.02 6.24 0.74
N ASP A 26 -1.56 6.70 1.88
CA ASP A 26 -1.30 6.07 3.18
C ASP A 26 -1.87 4.65 3.24
N ARG A 27 -3.07 4.45 2.67
CA ARG A 27 -3.70 3.14 2.59
C ARG A 27 -2.91 2.15 1.73
N VAL A 28 -2.33 2.61 0.61
CA VAL A 28 -1.43 1.79 -0.21
C VAL A 28 -0.17 1.40 0.58
N ARG A 29 0.39 2.31 1.39
CA ARG A 29 1.53 2.00 2.26
C ARG A 29 1.16 1.02 3.37
N ASP A 30 -0.02 1.15 3.96
CA ASP A 30 -0.55 0.22 4.97
C ASP A 30 -0.69 -1.19 4.38
N TRP A 31 -1.27 -1.32 3.18
CA TRP A 31 -1.36 -2.60 2.48
C TRP A 31 0.00 -3.25 2.27
N ALA A 32 1.01 -2.49 1.86
CA ALA A 32 2.36 -3.01 1.70
C ALA A 32 3.00 -3.42 3.04
N ARG A 33 2.73 -2.68 4.12
CA ARG A 33 3.16 -3.05 5.48
C ARG A 33 2.49 -4.35 5.93
N ARG A 34 1.18 -4.48 5.73
CA ARG A 34 0.41 -5.70 6.02
C ARG A 34 0.89 -6.87 5.18
N SER A 35 1.20 -6.64 3.90
CA SER A 35 1.76 -7.65 3.01
C SER A 35 3.13 -8.18 3.45
N ALA A 36 3.91 -7.39 4.20
CA ALA A 36 5.17 -7.84 4.77
C ALA A 36 5.00 -8.67 6.06
N ASN A 37 3.83 -8.63 6.69
CA ASN A 37 3.55 -9.38 7.91
C ASN A 37 3.06 -10.80 7.57
N PRO A 38 3.78 -11.87 7.97
CA PRO A 38 3.37 -13.25 7.68
C PRO A 38 2.05 -13.66 8.36
N ALA A 39 1.64 -12.97 9.43
CA ALA A 39 0.39 -13.23 10.12
C ALA A 39 -0.83 -12.52 9.50
N ASP A 40 -0.62 -11.69 8.47
CA ASP A 40 -1.70 -10.93 7.84
C ASP A 40 -2.26 -11.65 6.59
N PRO A 41 -3.58 -11.62 6.35
CA PRO A 41 -4.16 -12.20 5.14
C PRO A 41 -3.66 -11.55 3.83
N LEU A 42 -3.07 -10.35 3.89
CA LEU A 42 -2.47 -9.69 2.74
C LEU A 42 -1.01 -10.12 2.48
N HIS A 43 -0.48 -11.06 3.26
CA HIS A 43 0.91 -11.49 3.16
C HIS A 43 1.30 -11.88 1.72
N GLY A 44 2.41 -11.31 1.23
CA GLY A 44 2.94 -11.56 -0.11
C GLY A 44 2.13 -10.96 -1.28
N LEU A 45 0.98 -10.30 -1.04
CA LEU A 45 0.13 -9.79 -2.12
C LEU A 45 0.58 -8.45 -2.70
N LEU A 46 1.26 -7.62 -1.92
CA LEU A 46 1.80 -6.32 -2.34
C LEU A 46 3.24 -6.11 -1.84
N PRO A 47 4.21 -6.85 -2.41
CA PRO A 47 5.62 -6.62 -2.11
C PRO A 47 6.04 -5.19 -2.45
N ARG A 48 6.81 -4.59 -1.54
CA ARG A 48 7.44 -3.28 -1.75
C ARG A 48 8.68 -3.44 -2.62
N TYR A 49 8.76 -2.71 -3.73
CA TYR A 49 9.98 -2.64 -4.52
C TYR A 49 10.73 -1.35 -4.18
N HIS A 50 11.81 -1.47 -3.42
CA HIS A 50 12.64 -0.32 -3.08
C HIS A 50 13.74 -0.16 -4.12
N ALA A 51 13.64 0.87 -4.96
CA ALA A 51 14.70 1.25 -5.88
C ALA A 51 15.66 2.21 -5.17
N PRO A 52 16.93 1.85 -4.95
CA PRO A 52 17.92 2.78 -4.42
C PRO A 52 18.13 3.91 -5.42
N GLY A 53 18.04 5.15 -4.96
CA GLY A 53 18.30 6.37 -5.74
C GLY A 53 19.32 7.26 -5.03
N ARG A 54 19.75 8.35 -5.68
CA ARG A 54 20.70 9.33 -5.12
C ARG A 54 20.03 10.12 -3.97
N GLY A 55 19.89 9.50 -2.80
CA GLY A 55 19.18 10.04 -1.62
C GLY A 55 18.34 8.98 -0.89
N ARG A 56 17.17 9.38 -0.34
CA ARG A 56 16.18 8.42 0.18
C ARG A 56 15.55 7.69 -1.01
N GLY A 57 15.85 6.41 -1.18
CA GLY A 57 15.35 5.60 -2.29
C GLY A 57 13.83 5.66 -2.47
N THR A 58 13.36 5.40 -3.68
CA THR A 58 11.94 5.44 -4.01
C THR A 58 11.32 4.06 -3.86
N THR A 59 10.21 3.97 -3.13
CA THR A 59 9.43 2.74 -3.04
C THR A 59 8.36 2.73 -4.11
N TRP A 60 8.42 1.71 -4.95
CA TRP A 60 7.52 1.42 -6.05
C TRP A 60 6.61 0.25 -5.67
N TYR A 61 5.38 0.32 -6.15
CA TYR A 61 4.34 -0.69 -5.94
C TYR A 61 3.76 -1.08 -7.30
N CYS A 62 3.52 -2.38 -7.51
CA CYS A 62 2.88 -2.85 -8.73
C CYS A 62 1.38 -2.52 -8.71
N PHE A 63 0.88 -1.88 -9.76
CA PHE A 63 -0.51 -1.46 -9.88
C PHE A 63 -1.48 -2.64 -9.86
N VAL A 64 -1.19 -3.71 -10.62
CA VAL A 64 -2.05 -4.90 -10.67
C VAL A 64 -2.18 -5.57 -9.30
N GLN A 65 -1.09 -5.62 -8.54
CA GLN A 65 -1.09 -6.14 -7.17
C GLN A 65 -1.88 -5.24 -6.22
N ALA A 66 -1.67 -3.93 -6.31
CA ALA A 66 -2.41 -2.96 -5.50
C ALA A 66 -3.92 -3.02 -5.78
N ALA A 67 -4.32 -3.18 -7.05
CA ALA A 67 -5.72 -3.35 -7.44
C ALA A 67 -6.34 -4.66 -6.89
N LYS A 68 -5.58 -5.75 -6.85
CA LYS A 68 -6.03 -7.00 -6.21
C LYS A 68 -6.24 -6.81 -4.70
N VAL A 69 -5.30 -6.17 -4.01
CA VAL A 69 -5.43 -5.88 -2.58
C VAL A 69 -6.58 -4.91 -2.30
N GLU A 70 -6.79 -3.92 -3.17
CA GLU A 70 -7.95 -3.03 -3.11
C GLU A 70 -9.25 -3.83 -3.18
N ALA A 71 -9.40 -4.73 -4.17
CA ALA A 71 -10.59 -5.55 -4.31
C ALA A 71 -10.82 -6.47 -3.09
N ILE A 72 -9.75 -7.08 -2.56
CA ILE A 72 -9.81 -7.90 -1.34
C ILE A 72 -10.25 -7.03 -0.16
N THR A 73 -9.62 -5.87 0.04
CA THR A 73 -9.91 -5.00 1.19
C THR A 73 -11.27 -4.31 1.09
N ARG A 74 -11.78 -4.07 -0.13
CA ARG A 74 -13.14 -3.60 -0.40
C ARG A 74 -14.17 -4.67 -0.03
N ARG A 75 -13.91 -5.93 -0.37
CA ARG A 75 -14.76 -7.08 0.04
C ARG A 75 -14.69 -7.31 1.56
N THR A 76 -13.51 -7.20 2.16
CA THR A 76 -13.31 -7.37 3.61
C THR A 76 -13.81 -6.17 4.43
N LYS A 77 -14.02 -4.99 3.82
CA LYS A 77 -14.69 -3.84 4.47
C LYS A 77 -16.15 -4.14 4.90
N GLY A 78 -16.74 -5.26 4.45
CA GLY A 78 -17.98 -5.83 5.01
C GLY A 78 -17.79 -6.73 6.25
N GLY A 79 -16.55 -6.94 6.71
CA GLY A 79 -16.18 -7.66 7.92
C GLY A 79 -15.55 -6.73 8.98
N PRO A 80 -15.48 -7.15 10.26
CA PRO A 80 -15.49 -6.24 11.40
C PRO A 80 -14.38 -5.18 11.34
N THR A 81 -14.82 -3.92 11.45
CA THR A 81 -14.01 -2.73 11.66
C THR A 81 -12.95 -2.99 12.74
N ARG A 82 -11.72 -3.23 12.33
CA ARG A 82 -10.57 -2.93 13.19
C ARG A 82 -10.36 -1.43 13.12
N THR A 83 -10.96 -0.73 14.07
CA THR A 83 -10.55 0.60 14.53
C THR A 83 -9.08 0.55 14.96
N GLY A 84 -8.18 0.53 13.99
CA GLY A 84 -6.76 0.76 14.18
C GLY A 84 -6.52 2.26 14.26
N THR A 85 -6.90 2.84 15.40
CA THR A 85 -6.54 4.20 15.78
C THR A 85 -5.01 4.29 15.82
N TRP A 86 -4.37 4.75 14.74
CA TRP A 86 -3.02 5.32 14.84
C TRP A 86 -3.14 6.71 15.48
N ARG A 87 -3.45 6.74 16.78
CA ARG A 87 -3.12 7.88 17.63
C ARG A 87 -1.61 7.84 17.80
N ARG A 88 -0.92 8.75 17.12
CA ARG A 88 0.42 9.17 17.52
C ARG A 88 0.22 10.02 18.79
N PRO A 89 0.68 9.64 19.99
CA PRO A 89 0.76 10.59 21.07
C PRO A 89 1.91 11.54 20.72
N SER A 90 1.59 12.77 20.35
CA SER A 90 2.53 13.87 20.40
C SER A 90 2.90 14.06 21.87
N ALA A 91 4.16 13.81 22.21
CA ALA A 91 4.69 14.08 23.54
C ALA A 91 4.80 15.60 23.75
N PRO A 92 4.43 16.15 24.93
CA PRO A 92 4.71 17.54 25.29
C PRO A 92 6.06 17.65 26.00
N SER A 93 6.87 18.64 25.63
CA SER A 93 7.81 19.38 26.50
C SER A 93 8.14 20.70 25.82
#